data_AF-A0AA43F534-F1
#
_entry.id   AF-A0AA43F534-F1
#
_cell.length_a   1.000
_cell.length_b   1.000
_cell.length_c   1.000
_cell.angle_alpha   90.00
_cell.angle_beta   90.00
_cell.angle_gamma   90.00
#
_symmetry.space_group_name_H-M   'P 1'
#
loop_
_entity.id
_entity.type
_entity.pdbx_description
1 polymer ?
#
loop_
_entity_poly.entity_id
_entity_poly.type
_entity_poly.pdbx_seq_one_letter_code
_entity_poly.pdbx_strand_id
1 'polypeptide(L)'
;MKPPYTERQGQFLAYLYQYSLLNGCAPSEADMQQFFQVTPPTVHQMVLTLERRGFIRRVPGQARSITLTVPPESLPSLRRPQDRASKQEI
;
A
#
# COMPACT_ATOMS: atom_id res chain seq x y z
N MET A 1 16.68 -1.47 13.76
CA MET A 1 16.75 -0.44 12.70
C MET A 1 15.33 0.02 12.38
N LYS A 2 15.10 1.33 12.15
CA LYS A 2 13.77 1.81 11.72
C LYS A 2 13.56 1.45 10.25
N PRO A 3 12.37 1.01 9.83
CA PRO A 3 12.09 0.77 8.42
C PRO A 3 12.25 2.09 7.61
N PRO A 4 12.66 2.01 6.33
CA PRO A 4 12.91 3.19 5.50
C PRO A 4 11.63 3.93 5.08
N TYR A 5 10.46 3.41 5.45
CA TYR A 5 9.15 3.94 5.11
C TYR A 5 8.38 4.36 6.37
N THR A 6 7.41 5.26 6.20
CA THR A 6 6.49 5.63 7.29
C THR A 6 5.46 4.53 7.54
N GLU A 7 4.80 4.55 8.69
CA GLU A 7 3.79 3.54 9.01
C GLU A 7 2.71 3.42 7.91
N ARG A 8 2.19 4.55 7.42
CA ARG A 8 1.17 4.55 6.35
C ARG A 8 1.72 4.00 5.03
N GLN A 9 2.96 4.33 4.67
CA GLN A 9 3.61 3.79 3.47
C GLN A 9 3.78 2.27 3.59
N GLY A 10 4.23 1.79 4.75
CA GLY A 10 4.35 0.37 5.03
C GLY A 10 3.03 -0.38 4.88
N GLN A 11 1.92 0.21 5.32
CA GLN A 11 0.58 -0.38 5.13
C GLN A 11 0.18 -0.47 3.65
N PHE A 12 0.49 0.54 2.83
CA PHE A 12 0.26 0.45 1.38
C PHE A 12 1.12 -0.64 0.72
N LEU A 13 2.40 -0.74 1.11
CA LEU A 13 3.30 -1.77 0.60
C LEU A 13 2.84 -3.19 1.00
N ALA A 14 2.40 -3.36 2.26
CA ALA A 14 1.82 -4.61 2.74
C ALA A 14 0.54 -4.98 1.97
N TYR A 15 -0.32 -4.01 1.67
CA TYR A 15 -1.53 -4.24 0.89
C TYR A 15 -1.21 -4.67 -0.55
N LEU A 16 -0.26 -3.99 -1.21
CA LEU A 16 0.21 -4.36 -2.55
C LEU A 16 0.69 -5.81 -2.59
N TYR A 17 1.47 -6.22 -1.58
CA TYR A 17 1.99 -7.58 -1.47
C TYR A 17 0.87 -8.61 -1.29
N GLN A 18 0.02 -8.41 -0.28
CA GLN A 18 -1.05 -9.36 0.04
C GLN A 18 -2.09 -9.46 -1.08
N TYR A 19 -2.45 -8.34 -1.71
CA TYR A 19 -3.37 -8.35 -2.84
C TYR A 19 -2.77 -9.13 -4.01
N SER A 20 -1.48 -8.93 -4.31
CA SER A 20 -0.80 -9.66 -5.39
C SER A 20 -0.72 -11.16 -5.11
N LEU A 21 -0.47 -11.54 -3.85
CA LEU A 21 -0.45 -12.95 -3.43
C LEU A 21 -1.81 -13.63 -3.60
N LEU A 22 -2.90 -12.92 -3.30
CA LEU A 22 -4.26 -13.47 -3.36
C LEU A 22 -4.87 -13.44 -4.75
N ASN A 23 -4.60 -12.39 -5.54
CA ASN A 23 -5.28 -12.15 -6.83
C ASN A 23 -4.38 -12.40 -8.05
N GLY A 24 -3.09 -12.68 -7.85
CA GLY A 24 -2.12 -12.89 -8.94
C GLY A 24 -1.80 -11.63 -9.77
N CYS A 25 -2.29 -10.45 -9.36
CA CYS A 25 -2.03 -9.17 -10.02
C CYS A 25 -2.00 -8.03 -9.02
N ALA A 26 -1.41 -6.89 -9.39
CA ALA A 26 -1.39 -5.70 -8.53
C ALA A 26 -2.78 -5.06 -8.40
N PRO A 27 -3.13 -4.47 -7.24
CA PRO A 27 -4.38 -3.75 -7.07
C PRO A 27 -4.40 -2.48 -7.92
N SER A 28 -5.61 -2.04 -8.28
CA SER A 28 -5.85 -0.73 -8.86
C SER A 28 -5.86 0.38 -7.79
N GLU A 29 -5.79 1.64 -8.22
CA GLU A 29 -6.00 2.76 -7.30
C GLU A 29 -7.40 2.73 -6.67
N ALA A 30 -8.42 2.22 -7.36
CA ALA A 30 -9.76 2.06 -6.81
C ALA A 30 -9.81 0.99 -5.69
N ASP A 31 -9.12 -0.14 -5.87
CA ASP A 31 -9.00 -1.17 -4.82
C ASP A 31 -8.36 -0.57 -3.55
N MET A 32 -7.29 0.22 -3.72
CA MET A 32 -6.63 0.93 -2.63
C MET A 32 -7.54 1.98 -1.97
N GLN A 33 -8.35 2.71 -2.74
CA GLN A 33 -9.31 3.67 -2.19
C GLN A 33 -10.35 2.96 -1.30
N GLN A 34 -10.93 1.87 -1.81
CA GLN A 34 -11.93 1.08 -1.09
C GLN A 34 -11.32 0.45 0.17
N PHE A 35 -10.13 -0.14 0.05
CA PHE A 35 -9.48 -0.74 1.20
C PHE A 35 -9.10 0.31 2.23
N PHE A 36 -8.40 1.39 1.86
CA PHE A 36 -7.89 2.36 2.84
C PHE A 36 -8.89 3.44 3.27
N GLN A 37 -10.09 3.47 2.66
CA GLN A 37 -11.13 4.48 2.88
C GLN A 37 -10.58 5.91 2.71
N VAL A 38 -9.87 6.14 1.62
CA VAL A 38 -9.29 7.45 1.28
C VAL A 38 -9.72 7.91 -0.09
N THR A 39 -9.54 9.20 -0.34
CA THR A 39 -9.92 9.82 -1.61
C THR A 39 -8.97 9.41 -2.76
N PRO A 40 -9.43 9.44 -4.02
CA PRO A 40 -8.60 9.16 -5.18
C PRO A 40 -7.28 9.95 -5.24
N PRO A 41 -7.26 11.27 -4.98
CA PRO A 41 -6.01 12.04 -4.98
C PRO A 41 -5.02 11.54 -3.91
N THR A 42 -5.51 11.06 -2.77
CA THR A 42 -4.66 10.54 -1.69
C THR A 42 -3.94 9.26 -2.11
N VAL A 43 -4.65 8.34 -2.75
CA VAL A 43 -4.04 7.11 -3.28
C VAL A 43 -3.03 7.45 -4.36
N HIS A 44 -3.41 8.30 -5.30
CA HIS A 44 -2.52 8.70 -6.39
C HIS A 44 -1.20 9.30 -5.86
N GLN A 45 -1.30 10.25 -4.92
CA GLN A 45 -0.12 10.85 -4.27
C GLN A 45 0.73 9.82 -3.50
N MET A 46 0.09 8.84 -2.85
CA MET A 46 0.81 7.76 -2.17
C MET A 46 1.59 6.91 -3.17
N VAL A 47 0.97 6.50 -4.28
CA VAL A 47 1.64 5.72 -5.35
C VAL A 47 2.86 6.49 -5.89
N LEU A 48 2.70 7.77 -6.22
CA LEU A 48 3.81 8.62 -6.67
C LEU A 48 4.92 8.76 -5.62
N THR A 49 4.56 8.76 -4.34
CA THR A 49 5.53 8.86 -3.24
C THR A 49 6.32 7.56 -3.08
N LEU A 50 5.64 6.41 -3.15
CA LEU A 50 6.29 5.10 -3.07
C LEU A 50 7.21 4.85 -4.27
N GLU A 51 6.80 5.28 -5.47
CA GLU A 51 7.61 5.23 -6.69
C GLU A 51 8.87 6.09 -6.57
N ARG A 52 8.73 7.36 -6.18
CA ARG A 52 9.87 8.27 -5.97
C ARG A 52 10.86 7.79 -4.91
N ARG A 53 10.38 7.05 -3.90
CA ARG A 53 11.22 6.44 -2.87
C ARG A 53 11.83 5.10 -3.28
N GLY A 54 11.51 4.59 -4.48
CA GLY A 54 12.03 3.33 -4.99
C GLY A 54 11.44 2.10 -4.30
N PHE A 55 10.33 2.22 -3.58
CA PHE A 55 9.67 1.08 -2.94
C PHE A 55 8.79 0.29 -3.92
N ILE A 56 8.34 0.95 -4.98
CA ILE A 56 7.59 0.34 -6.08
C ILE A 56 8.12 0.83 -7.43
N ARG A 57 7.79 0.08 -8.48
CA ARG A 57 7.85 0.49 -9.88
C ARG A 57 6.47 0.40 -10.50
N ARG A 58 6.19 1.20 -11.53
CA ARG A 58 4.95 1.12 -12.32
C ARG A 58 5.22 1.58 -13.75
N VAL A 59 4.27 1.29 -14.64
CA VAL A 59 4.23 1.84 -15.99
C VAL A 59 3.08 2.85 -16.07
N PRO A 60 3.35 4.15 -16.29
CA PRO A 60 2.31 5.16 -16.41
C PRO A 60 1.28 4.79 -17.49
N GLY A 61 -0.02 4.95 -17.17
CA GLY A 61 -1.12 4.63 -18.07
C GLY A 61 -1.44 3.14 -18.20
N GLN A 62 -0.63 2.23 -17.63
CA GLN A 62 -0.90 0.81 -17.64
C GLN A 62 -1.55 0.35 -16.32
N ALA A 63 -2.77 -0.18 -16.43
CA ALA A 63 -3.47 -0.75 -15.29
C ALA A 63 -2.69 -1.93 -14.69
N ARG A 64 -2.72 -2.07 -13.36
CA ARG A 64 -2.13 -3.18 -12.61
C ARG A 64 -0.62 -3.41 -12.86
N SER A 65 0.12 -2.35 -13.20
CA SER A 65 1.56 -2.40 -13.49
C SER A 65 2.46 -2.21 -12.25
N ILE A 66 1.89 -2.04 -11.06
CA ILE A 66 2.66 -1.77 -9.83
C ILE A 66 3.41 -3.05 -9.42
N THR A 67 4.71 -2.93 -9.18
CA THR A 67 5.56 -4.01 -8.68
C THR A 67 6.35 -3.54 -7.45
N LEU A 68 6.37 -4.35 -6.40
CA LEU A 68 7.16 -4.09 -5.20
C LEU A 68 8.66 -4.29 -5.47
N THR A 69 9.47 -3.36 -4.97
CA THR A 69 10.95 -3.46 -5.02
C THR A 69 11.54 -3.73 -3.63
N VAL A 70 10.71 -3.71 -2.58
CA VAL A 70 11.12 -4.03 -1.21
C VAL A 70 10.91 -5.53 -0.90
N PRO A 71 11.79 -6.13 -0.08
CA PRO A 71 11.64 -7.51 0.36
C PRO A 71 10.37 -7.69 1.22
N PRO A 72 9.58 -8.76 1.02
CA PRO A 72 8.34 -8.96 1.76
C PRO A 72 8.56 -9.16 3.26
N GLU A 73 9.71 -9.67 3.69
CA GLU A 73 10.09 -9.83 5.09
C GLU A 73 10.28 -8.49 5.79
N SER A 74 10.52 -7.43 5.02
CA SER A 74 10.62 -6.07 5.54
C SER A 74 9.28 -5.38 5.66
N LEU A 75 8.16 -5.97 5.22
CA LEU A 75 6.84 -5.34 5.25
C LEU A 75 6.18 -5.50 6.63
N PRO A 76 5.42 -4.50 7.11
CA PRO A 76 4.63 -4.67 8.32
C PRO A 76 3.42 -5.57 8.05
N SER A 77 2.84 -6.14 9.10
CA SER A 77 1.53 -6.78 8.99
C SER A 77 0.49 -5.77 8.51
N LEU A 78 -0.29 -6.17 7.49
CA LEU A 78 -1.40 -5.34 7.00
C LEU A 78 -2.48 -5.24 8.08
N ARG A 79 -2.77 -4.02 8.50
CA ARG A 79 -3.87 -3.70 9.42
C ARG A 79 -5.09 -3.35 8.59
N ARG A 80 -6.22 -3.96 8.92
CA ARG A 80 -7.50 -3.54 8.35
C ARG A 80 -7.82 -2.13 8.85
N PRO A 81 -8.37 -1.24 8.04
CA PRO A 81 -8.76 0.10 8.49
C PRO A 81 -9.72 0.09 9.69
N GLN A 82 -10.49 -0.99 9.85
CA GLN A 82 -11.40 -1.23 10.97
C GLN A 82 -10.67 -1.41 12.31
N ASP A 83 -9.40 -1.80 12.29
CA ASP A 83 -8.54 -2.00 13.47
C ASP A 83 -8.17 -0.68 14.16
N ARG A 84 -8.41 0.46 13.49
CA ARG A 84 -8.20 1.79 14.07
C ARG A 84 -9.21 2.13 15.18
N ALA A 85 -10.28 1.34 15.32
CA ALA A 85 -11.31 1.52 16.35
C ALA A 85 -10.95 0.96 17.74
N SER A 86 -9.88 0.17 17.89
CA SER A 86 -9.54 -0.45 19.19
C SER A 86 -8.64 0.41 20.09
N LYS A 87 -8.60 1.74 19.89
CA LYS A 87 -7.94 2.66 20.82
C LYS A 87 -8.84 3.85 21.19
N GLN A 88 -10.05 3.52 21.63
CA GLN A 88 -10.93 4.43 22.39
C GLN A 88 -11.96 3.59 23.17
N GLU A 89 -11.47 2.76 24.10
CA GLU A 89 -12.29 2.30 25.22
C GLU A 89 -11.60 2.71 26.53
N ILE A 90 -12.46 3.12 27.44
CA ILE A 90 -12.27 3.97 28.63
C ILE A 90 -11.63 3.17 29.77
#